data_AF-A0A2X0VBW9-F1
#
_entry.id   AF-A0A2X0VBW9-F1
#
_cell.length_a   1.000
_cell.length_b   1.000
_cell.length_c   1.000
_cell.angle_alpha   90.00
_cell.angle_beta   90.00
_cell.angle_gamma   90.00
#
_symmetry.space_group_name_H-M   'P 1'
#
loop_
_entity.id
_entity.type
_entity.pdbx_description
1 polymer ?
#
loop_
_entity_poly.entity_id
_entity_poly.type
_entity_poly.pdbx_seq_one_letter_code
_entity_poly.pdbx_strand_id
1 'polypeptide(L)' 'MENLPFTDENNEKICYCFGVDSFTIKKAIYLDKLKTVEEVTEKTKAGGGCMSCHMRIEELLDEVWAIIEKEQNIKRD' A
#
# COMPACT_ATOMS: atom_id res chain seq x y z
N MET A 1 14.98 -12.22 0.29
CA MET A 1 14.15 -11.55 -0.72
C MET A 1 12.72 -11.99 -0.42
N GLU A 2 11.84 -11.07 -0.02
CA GLU A 2 10.47 -11.41 0.39
C GLU A 2 9.64 -11.83 -0.83
N ASN A 3 8.87 -12.91 -0.69
CA ASN A 3 7.92 -13.36 -1.71
C ASN A 3 6.57 -12.66 -1.50
N LEU A 4 6.43 -11.45 -2.02
CA LEU A 4 5.16 -10.73 -2.04
C LEU A 4 4.27 -11.24 -3.19
N PRO A 5 2.94 -11.34 -3.02
CA PRO A 5 2.01 -11.83 -4.03
C PRO A 5 1.70 -10.81 -5.15
N PHE A 6 2.51 -9.75 -5.24
CA PHE A 6 2.40 -8.70 -6.26
C PHE A 6 3.79 -8.16 -6.63
N THR A 7 3.88 -7.63 -7.83
CA THR A 7 5.02 -6.85 -8.33
C THR A 7 4.57 -5.41 -8.58
N ASP A 8 5.54 -4.51 -8.67
CA ASP A 8 5.30 -3.12 -9.07
C ASP A 8 6.45 -2.68 -9.99
N GLU A 9 6.29 -2.97 -11.28
CA GLU A 9 7.36 -2.82 -12.28
C GLU A 9 7.77 -1.37 -12.49
N ASN A 10 6.85 -0.43 -12.25
CA ASN A 10 7.06 0.99 -12.54
C ASN A 10 7.53 1.80 -11.33
N ASN A 11 7.42 1.26 -10.09
CA ASN A 11 7.72 1.99 -8.85
C ASN A 11 7.21 3.44 -8.89
N GLU A 12 5.95 3.61 -9.26
CA GLU A 12 5.32 4.91 -9.47
C GLU A 12 5.50 5.79 -8.23
N LYS A 13 6.00 7.02 -8.39
CA LYS A 13 6.11 7.95 -7.27
C LYS A 13 4.75 8.49 -6.88
N ILE A 14 4.26 8.05 -5.73
CA ILE A 14 2.93 8.41 -5.22
C ILE A 14 3.00 9.67 -4.37
N CYS A 15 3.91 9.71 -3.38
CA CYS A 15 4.07 10.87 -2.51
C CYS A 15 5.32 11.65 -2.89
N TYR A 16 5.14 12.77 -3.59
CA TYR A 16 6.25 13.64 -3.99
C TYR A 16 6.86 14.42 -2.82
N CYS A 17 6.11 14.69 -1.75
CA CYS A 17 6.64 15.38 -0.55
C CYS A 17 7.74 14.58 0.15
N PHE A 18 7.57 13.27 0.26
CA PHE A 18 8.47 12.38 1.00
C PHE A 18 9.19 11.36 0.10
N GLY A 19 8.97 11.45 -1.21
CA GLY A 19 9.58 10.56 -2.18
C GLY A 19 9.20 9.08 -1.98
N VAL A 20 7.94 8.77 -1.67
CA VAL A 20 7.46 7.39 -1.41
C VAL A 20 6.73 6.82 -2.63
N ASP A 21 7.15 5.64 -3.09
CA ASP A 21 6.57 4.96 -4.26
C ASP A 21 5.45 3.97 -3.89
N SER A 22 4.74 3.55 -4.92
CA SER A 22 3.64 2.61 -4.85
C SER A 22 4.08 1.26 -4.26
N PHE A 23 5.25 0.75 -4.62
CA PHE A 23 5.76 -0.51 -4.07
C PHE A 23 5.95 -0.43 -2.56
N THR A 24 6.56 0.65 -2.06
CA THR A 24 6.75 0.87 -0.62
C THR A 24 5.42 0.93 0.13
N ILE A 25 4.42 1.62 -0.43
CA ILE A 25 3.08 1.74 0.15
C ILE A 25 2.37 0.38 0.15
N LYS A 26 2.30 -0.30 -0.99
CA LYS A 26 1.66 -1.61 -1.13
C LYS A 26 2.29 -2.65 -0.20
N LYS A 27 3.62 -2.65 -0.10
CA LYS A 27 4.37 -3.51 0.82
C LYS A 27 3.99 -3.27 2.28
N ALA A 28 3.94 -2.02 2.71
CA ALA A 28 3.54 -1.66 4.08
C ALA A 28 2.11 -2.12 4.38
N ILE A 29 1.17 -1.84 3.47
CA ILE A 29 -0.23 -2.28 3.59
C ILE A 29 -0.30 -3.81 3.73
N TYR A 30 0.41 -4.55 2.88
CA TYR A 30 0.32 -6.00 2.87
C TYR A 30 0.92 -6.65 4.12
N LEU A 31 2.10 -6.20 4.55
CA LEU A 31 2.83 -6.78 5.67
C LEU A 31 2.22 -6.41 7.02
N ASP A 32 1.83 -5.15 7.21
CA ASP A 32 1.30 -4.65 8.48
C ASP A 32 -0.23 -4.64 8.54
N LYS A 33 -0.92 -5.04 7.46
CA LYS A 33 -2.39 -5.07 7.35
C LYS A 33 -3.04 -3.71 7.63
N LEU A 34 -2.43 -2.65 7.11
CA LEU A 34 -2.93 -1.28 7.23
C LEU A 34 -4.25 -1.14 6.47
N LYS A 35 -5.20 -0.38 7.01
CA LYS A 35 -6.58 -0.21 6.47
C LYS A 35 -6.92 1.23 6.13
N THR A 36 -6.13 2.18 6.60
CA THR A 36 -6.45 3.61 6.49
C THR A 36 -5.25 4.39 5.94
N VAL A 37 -5.54 5.53 5.32
CA VAL A 37 -4.49 6.48 4.88
C VAL A 37 -3.65 6.94 6.06
N GLU A 38 -4.24 7.08 7.25
CA GLU A 38 -3.54 7.48 8.46
C GLU A 38 -2.52 6.42 8.90
N GLU A 39 -2.90 5.15 8.97
CA GLU A 39 -1.96 4.05 9.24
C GLU A 39 -0.84 3.95 8.19
N VAL A 40 -1.17 4.16 6.90
CA VAL A 40 -0.16 4.25 5.83
C VAL A 40 0.79 5.43 6.07
N THR A 41 0.26 6.57 6.50
CA THR A 41 1.03 7.78 6.78
C THR A 41 1.97 7.58 7.96
N GLU A 42 1.49 6.98 9.05
CA GLU A 42 2.31 6.65 10.21
C GLU A 42 3.47 5.74 9.84
N LYS A 43 3.19 4.70 9.03
CA LYS A 43 4.17 3.69 8.63
C LYS A 43 5.19 4.19 7.60
N THR A 44 4.75 4.96 6.61
CA THR A 44 5.57 5.28 5.41
C THR A 44 5.90 6.76 5.24
N LYS A 45 5.25 7.65 6.02
CA LYS A 45 5.22 9.12 5.83
C LYS A 45 4.45 9.60 4.60
N ALA A 46 4.12 8.73 3.64
CA ALA A 46 3.30 9.10 2.49
C ALA A 46 1.95 9.67 2.96
N GLY A 47 1.52 10.80 2.40
CA GLY A 47 0.27 11.45 2.81
C GLY A 47 0.40 12.45 3.96
N GLY A 48 1.50 12.49 4.72
CA GLY A 48 1.67 13.41 5.85
C GLY A 48 2.03 14.86 5.49
N GLY A 49 2.04 15.20 4.20
CA GLY A 49 2.54 16.47 3.65
C GLY A 49 1.39 17.32 3.11
N CYS A 50 1.37 17.55 1.79
CA CYS A 50 0.29 18.31 1.13
C CYS A 50 -1.02 17.52 0.95
N MET A 51 -1.04 16.24 1.31
CA MET A 51 -2.20 15.33 1.23
C MET A 51 -2.74 15.06 -0.19
N SER A 52 -2.13 15.60 -1.24
CA SER A 52 -2.59 15.41 -2.63
C SER A 52 -2.55 13.97 -3.12
N CYS A 53 -1.79 13.09 -2.46
CA CYS A 53 -1.68 11.67 -2.80
C CYS A 53 -2.66 10.78 -2.03
N HIS A 54 -3.54 11.33 -1.16
CA HIS A 54 -4.44 10.52 -0.32
C HIS A 54 -5.37 9.63 -1.14
N MET A 55 -6.01 10.16 -2.18
CA MET A 55 -6.87 9.37 -3.09
C MET A 55 -6.11 8.18 -3.69
N ARG A 56 -4.87 8.41 -4.14
CA ARG A 56 -4.04 7.34 -4.70
C ARG A 56 -3.64 6.31 -3.63
N ILE A 57 -3.42 6.72 -2.38
CA ILE A 57 -3.17 5.80 -1.26
C ILE A 57 -4.41 4.93 -0.97
N GLU A 58 -5.61 5.49 -1.03
CA GLU A 58 -6.87 4.73 -0.88
C GLU A 58 -7.02 3.67 -1.98
N GLU A 59 -6.75 4.01 -3.23
CA GLU A 59 -6.74 3.02 -4.33
C GLU A 59 -5.73 1.89 -4.08
N LEU A 60 -4.54 2.20 -3.55
CA LEU A 60 -3.54 1.20 -3.21
C LEU A 60 -3.97 0.31 -2.04
N LEU A 61 -4.72 0.85 -1.07
CA LEU A 61 -5.34 0.08 0.00
C LEU A 61 -6.32 -0.93 -0.59
N ASP A 62 -7.23 -0.49 -1.45
CA ASP A 62 -8.22 -1.35 -2.11
C ASP A 62 -7.55 -2.46 -2.94
N GLU A 63 -6.54 -2.11 -3.75
CA GLU A 63 -5.77 -3.06 -4.56
C GLU A 63 -5.14 -4.16 -3.68
N VAL A 64 -4.51 -3.79 -2.57
CA VAL A 64 -3.82 -4.76 -1.70
C VAL A 64 -4.80 -5.58 -0.86
N TRP A 65 -5.89 -4.98 -0.37
CA TRP A 65 -6.91 -5.72 0.39
C TRP A 65 -7.62 -6.75 -0.48
N ALA A 66 -7.88 -6.47 -1.75
CA ALA A 66 -8.41 -7.46 -2.69
C ALA A 66 -7.49 -8.68 -2.85
N ILE A 67 -6.16 -8.52 -2.70
CA ILE A 67 -5.19 -9.63 -2.71
C ILE A 67 -5.26 -10.40 -1.39
N ILE A 68 -5.24 -9.69 -0.26
CA ILE A 68 -5.30 -10.30 1.08
C ILE A 68 -6.56 -11.13 1.25
N GLU A 69 -7.71 -10.62 0.84
CA GLU A 69 -9.00 -11.32 0.93
C GLU A 69 -9.02 -12.59 0.07
N LYS A 70 -8.45 -12.55 -1.15
CA LYS A 70 -8.29 -13.75 -1.98
C LYS A 70 -7.45 -14.81 -1.28
N GLU A 71 -6.33 -14.44 -0.67
CA GLU A 71 -5.48 -15.38 0.06
C GLU A 71 -6.17 -15.96 1.31
N GLN A 72 -6.97 -15.15 2.01
CA GLN A 72 -7.75 -15.60 3.16
C GLN A 72 -8.86 -16.57 2.76
N ASN A 73 -9.49 -16.35 1.59
CA ASN A 73 -10.51 -17.25 1.07
C ASN A 73 -9.92 -18.60 0.62
N ILE A 74 -8.75 -18.61 -0.03
CA ILE A 74 -8.06 -19.87 -0.43
C ILE A 74 -7.71 -20.75 0.79
N LYS A 75 -7.33 -20.14 1.92
CA LYS A 75 -6.93 -20.89 3.13
C LYS A 75 -8.11 -21.48 3.92
N ARG A 76 -9.35 -21.14 3.54
CA ARG A 76 -10.56 -21.59 4.23
C ARG A 76 -11.22 -22.81 3.58
N ASP A 77 -10.78 -23.17 2.37
CA ASP A 77 -11.18 -24.38 1.63
C ASP A 77 -10.16 -25.52 1.88
#